data_AF-A0A124E4N8-F1
#
_entry.id   AF-A0A124E4N8-F1
#
_cell.length_a   1.000
_cell.length_b   1.000
_cell.length_c   1.000
_cell.angle_alpha   90.00
_cell.angle_beta   90.00
_cell.angle_gamma   90.00
#
_symmetry.space_group_name_H-M   'P 1'
#
loop_
_entity.id
_entity.type
_entity.pdbx_description
1 polymer ?
#
loop_
_entity_poly.entity_id
_entity_poly.type
_entity_poly.pdbx_seq_one_letter_code
_entity_poly.pdbx_strand_id
1 'polypeptide(L)'
;MSKNEKKIVRQHREHAARVGTAAVQILNSSSLSPFRRRLSLAETIAASWYARCRYTEDAMGLTGVAAAREVWDPAIGLAHDELGDAGALVQEFVRRLWPEILLRAGQIARGSVDPYREAFGETYDGFAA
;
A
#
# COMPACT_ATOMS: atom_id res chain seq x y z
N MET A 1 -18.77 -20.80 -2.85
CA MET A 1 -18.40 -19.48 -3.41
C MET A 1 -18.71 -19.42 -4.91
N SER A 2 -19.66 -18.58 -5.30
CA SER A 2 -20.09 -18.36 -6.68
C SER A 2 -19.00 -17.72 -7.54
N LYS A 3 -19.15 -17.78 -8.88
CA LYS A 3 -18.24 -17.09 -9.81
C LYS A 3 -18.19 -15.58 -9.57
N ASN A 4 -19.31 -14.99 -9.17
CA ASN A 4 -19.41 -13.55 -8.90
C ASN A 4 -18.66 -13.17 -7.62
N GLU A 5 -18.79 -13.96 -6.56
CA GLU A 5 -18.06 -13.77 -5.31
C GLU A 5 -16.54 -13.88 -5.52
N LYS A 6 -16.08 -14.87 -6.31
CA LYS A 6 -14.66 -15.01 -6.68
C LYS A 6 -14.12 -13.76 -7.39
N LYS A 7 -14.92 -13.17 -8.29
CA LYS A 7 -14.54 -11.95 -9.03
C LYS A 7 -14.43 -10.75 -8.09
N ILE A 8 -15.38 -10.57 -7.19
CA ILE A 8 -15.38 -9.47 -6.22
C ILE A 8 -14.19 -9.58 -5.27
N VAL A 9 -13.91 -10.77 -4.74
CA VAL A 9 -12.73 -11.01 -3.87
C VAL A 9 -11.43 -10.70 -4.61
N ARG A 10 -11.32 -11.10 -5.88
CA ARG A 10 -10.13 -10.80 -6.69
C ARG A 10 -9.97 -9.28 -6.89
N GLN A 11 -11.03 -8.59 -7.27
CA GLN A 11 -11.01 -7.14 -7.47
C GLN A 11 -10.66 -6.39 -6.18
N HIS A 12 -11.17 -6.83 -5.04
CA HIS A 12 -10.84 -6.26 -3.74
C HIS A 12 -9.34 -6.41 -3.42
N ARG A 13 -8.77 -7.61 -3.63
CA ARG A 13 -7.33 -7.86 -3.44
C ARG A 13 -6.47 -7.02 -4.38
N GLU A 14 -6.85 -6.92 -5.65
CA GLU A 14 -6.16 -6.07 -6.63
C GLU A 14 -6.21 -4.59 -6.19
N HIS A 15 -7.34 -4.12 -5.68
CA HIS A 15 -7.49 -2.74 -5.19
C HIS A 15 -6.60 -2.50 -3.97
N ALA A 16 -6.63 -3.41 -2.98
CA ALA A 16 -5.77 -3.32 -1.81
C ALA A 16 -4.28 -3.26 -2.20
N ALA A 17 -3.83 -4.10 -3.14
CA ALA A 17 -2.45 -4.07 -3.63
C ALA A 17 -2.06 -2.73 -4.28
N ARG A 18 -2.96 -2.12 -5.08
CA ARG A 18 -2.75 -0.79 -5.66
C ARG A 18 -2.67 0.30 -4.58
N VAL A 19 -3.50 0.24 -3.55
CA VAL A 19 -3.46 1.18 -2.42
C VAL A 19 -2.15 1.03 -1.65
N GLY A 20 -1.68 -0.20 -1.39
CA GLY A 20 -0.38 -0.42 -0.76
C GLY A 20 0.77 0.17 -1.59
N THR A 21 0.74 0.00 -2.91
CA THR A 21 1.72 0.58 -3.83
C THR A 21 1.67 2.12 -3.81
N ALA A 22 0.47 2.69 -3.89
CA ALA A 22 0.26 4.13 -3.85
C ALA A 22 0.78 4.75 -2.53
N ALA A 23 0.59 4.06 -1.40
CA ALA A 23 1.09 4.52 -0.12
C ALA A 23 2.62 4.65 -0.11
N VAL A 24 3.33 3.64 -0.62
CA VAL A 24 4.79 3.69 -0.77
C VAL A 24 5.20 4.87 -1.65
N GLN A 25 4.54 5.05 -2.81
CA GLN A 25 4.88 6.15 -3.71
C GLN A 25 4.66 7.52 -3.08
N ILE A 26 3.52 7.73 -2.40
CA ILE A 26 3.19 9.00 -1.76
C ILE A 26 4.14 9.28 -0.60
N LEU A 27 4.40 8.30 0.28
CA LEU A 27 5.34 8.51 1.39
C LEU A 27 6.78 8.69 0.90
N ASN A 28 7.14 8.15 -0.26
CA ASN A 28 8.48 8.31 -0.84
C ASN A 28 8.65 9.62 -1.64
N SER A 29 7.56 10.25 -2.10
CA SER A 29 7.62 11.43 -2.99
C SER A 29 6.97 12.70 -2.42
N SER A 30 6.15 12.59 -1.39
CA SER A 30 5.45 13.74 -0.81
C SER A 30 6.41 14.63 -0.03
N SER A 31 6.36 15.93 -0.30
CA SER A 31 7.06 16.95 0.49
C SER A 31 6.56 17.04 1.94
N LEU A 32 5.40 16.44 2.24
CA LEU A 32 4.81 16.36 3.57
C LEU A 32 5.24 15.09 4.33
N SER A 33 5.98 14.19 3.67
CA SER A 33 6.52 12.99 4.30
C SER A 33 7.69 13.34 5.24
N PRO A 34 7.73 12.80 6.48
CA PRO A 34 8.84 13.04 7.40
C PRO A 34 10.04 12.15 7.06
N PHE A 35 9.84 11.17 6.19
CA PHE A 35 10.85 10.20 5.84
C PHE A 35 11.91 10.85 4.95
N ARG A 36 13.16 10.38 5.06
CA ARG A 36 14.24 10.84 4.18
C ARG A 36 13.81 10.69 2.71
N ARG A 37 14.49 11.36 1.78
CA ARG A 37 14.23 11.30 0.32
C ARG A 37 14.03 9.89 -0.27
N ARG A 38 14.32 8.82 0.48
CA ARG A 38 13.99 7.44 0.17
C ARG A 38 13.55 6.68 1.42
N LEU A 39 12.43 5.97 1.35
CA LEU A 39 11.99 5.04 2.41
C LEU A 39 12.97 3.89 2.58
N SER A 40 13.14 3.41 3.81
CA SER A 40 13.77 2.12 4.08
C SER A 40 12.90 0.95 3.58
N LEU A 41 13.45 -0.26 3.56
CA LEU A 41 12.69 -1.45 3.22
C LEU A 41 11.57 -1.69 4.25
N ALA A 42 11.86 -1.56 5.54
CA ALA A 42 10.87 -1.71 6.60
C ALA A 42 9.76 -0.65 6.51
N GLU A 43 10.11 0.62 6.26
CA GLU A 43 9.12 1.68 6.06
C GLU A 43 8.23 1.42 4.84
N THR A 44 8.81 0.88 3.75
CA THR A 44 8.08 0.51 2.54
C THR A 44 7.06 -0.60 2.81
N ILE A 45 7.50 -1.66 3.49
CA ILE A 45 6.63 -2.80 3.87
C ILE A 45 5.51 -2.31 4.80
N ALA A 46 5.86 -1.54 5.84
CA ALA A 46 4.91 -1.02 6.81
C ALA A 46 3.89 -0.07 6.15
N ALA A 47 4.33 0.86 5.29
CA ALA A 47 3.45 1.78 4.58
C ALA A 47 2.43 1.04 3.71
N SER A 48 2.90 0.07 2.92
CA SER A 48 2.05 -0.77 2.08
C SER A 48 1.04 -1.56 2.92
N TRP A 49 1.48 -2.14 4.04
CA TRP A 49 0.63 -2.93 4.91
C TRP A 49 -0.42 -2.09 5.65
N TYR A 50 -0.04 -0.97 6.28
CA TYR A 50 -0.99 -0.08 6.96
C TYR A 50 -2.04 0.49 6.01
N ALA A 51 -1.65 0.81 4.76
CA ALA A 51 -2.58 1.30 3.75
C ALA A 51 -3.58 0.22 3.31
N ARG A 52 -3.11 -1.03 3.13
CA ARG A 52 -3.97 -2.17 2.88
C ARG A 52 -4.94 -2.43 4.03
N CYS A 53 -4.46 -2.40 5.27
CA CYS A 53 -5.30 -2.53 6.46
C CYS A 53 -6.40 -1.47 6.45
N ARG A 54 -6.04 -0.18 6.30
CA ARG A 54 -7.01 0.92 6.27
C ARG A 54 -8.03 0.77 5.15
N TYR A 55 -7.60 0.38 3.95
CA TYR A 55 -8.53 0.11 2.85
C TYR A 55 -9.53 -0.99 3.19
N THR A 56 -9.06 -2.08 3.82
CA THR A 56 -9.93 -3.17 4.27
C THR A 56 -10.89 -2.71 5.36
N GLU A 57 -10.45 -1.86 6.28
CA GLU A 57 -11.32 -1.24 7.29
C GLU A 57 -12.43 -0.42 6.61
N ASP A 58 -12.06 0.47 5.70
CA ASP A 58 -13.01 1.35 4.98
C ASP A 58 -13.97 0.55 4.08
N ALA A 59 -13.50 -0.49 3.39
CA ALA A 59 -14.28 -1.24 2.40
C ALA A 59 -15.15 -2.36 2.98
N MET A 60 -14.74 -2.95 4.11
CA MET A 60 -15.41 -4.12 4.69
C MET A 60 -15.97 -3.85 6.10
N GLY A 61 -15.71 -2.68 6.69
CA GLY A 61 -16.10 -2.37 8.06
C GLY A 61 -15.38 -3.22 9.11
N LEU A 62 -14.28 -3.89 8.72
CA LEU A 62 -13.40 -4.61 9.64
C LEU A 62 -12.58 -3.62 10.45
N THR A 63 -12.04 -4.05 11.59
CA THR A 63 -11.16 -3.20 12.42
C THR A 63 -9.99 -3.99 12.99
N GLY A 64 -8.84 -3.33 13.11
CA GLY A 64 -7.68 -3.85 13.82
C GLY A 64 -7.24 -5.23 13.33
N VAL A 65 -7.28 -6.23 14.21
CA VAL A 65 -6.80 -7.59 13.92
C VAL A 65 -7.58 -8.25 12.77
N ALA A 66 -8.86 -7.95 12.61
CA ALA A 66 -9.66 -8.54 11.54
C ALA A 66 -9.21 -8.02 10.16
N ALA A 67 -8.96 -6.71 10.04
CA ALA A 67 -8.42 -6.14 8.81
C ALA A 67 -6.99 -6.63 8.53
N ALA A 68 -6.15 -6.69 9.57
CA ALA A 68 -4.78 -7.20 9.47
C ALA A 68 -4.68 -8.64 8.92
N ARG A 69 -5.65 -9.51 9.26
CA ARG A 69 -5.70 -10.89 8.77
C ARG A 69 -5.99 -10.99 7.28
N GLU A 70 -6.83 -10.11 6.75
CA GLU A 70 -7.18 -10.10 5.33
C GLU A 70 -6.01 -9.68 4.43
N VAL A 71 -5.11 -8.85 4.96
CA VAL A 71 -3.97 -8.29 4.23
C VAL A 71 -2.63 -8.82 4.72
N TRP A 72 -2.65 -10.05 5.27
CA TRP A 72 -1.47 -10.69 5.82
C TRP A 72 -0.27 -10.60 4.87
N ASP A 73 0.87 -10.20 5.43
CA ASP A 73 2.14 -10.08 4.74
C ASP A 73 3.22 -10.67 5.64
N PRO A 74 3.94 -11.73 5.23
CA PRO A 74 4.95 -12.35 6.07
C PRO A 74 6.11 -11.40 6.41
N ALA A 75 6.34 -10.37 5.60
CA ALA A 75 7.42 -9.41 5.83
C ALA A 75 7.08 -8.35 6.90
N ILE A 76 5.81 -8.23 7.31
CA ILE A 76 5.40 -7.19 8.27
C ILE A 76 5.98 -7.41 9.68
N GLY A 77 6.19 -8.66 10.08
CA GLY A 77 6.82 -8.98 11.37
C GLY A 77 8.23 -8.40 11.45
N LEU A 78 9.04 -8.65 10.42
CA LEU A 78 10.39 -8.11 10.30
C LEU A 78 10.39 -6.57 10.24
N ALA A 79 9.43 -5.99 9.51
CA ALA A 79 9.33 -4.53 9.42
C ALA A 79 8.96 -3.89 10.77
N HIS A 80 8.05 -4.50 11.54
CA HIS A 80 7.74 -4.02 12.89
C HIS A 80 8.92 -4.17 13.85
N ASP A 81 9.66 -5.29 13.77
CA ASP A 81 10.86 -5.49 14.60
C ASP A 81 11.95 -4.45 14.28
N GLU A 82 12.15 -4.12 13.01
CA GLU A 82 13.15 -3.11 12.58
C GLU A 82 12.73 -1.67 12.94
N LEU A 83 11.45 -1.34 12.79
CA LEU A 83 10.95 0.02 13.05
C LEU A 83 10.73 0.31 14.53
N GLY A 84 10.37 -0.70 15.33
CA GLY A 84 9.88 -0.51 16.69
C GLY A 84 8.79 0.56 16.75
N ASP A 85 8.95 1.55 17.64
CA ASP A 85 8.00 2.65 17.82
C ASP A 85 7.85 3.55 16.58
N ALA A 86 8.85 3.58 15.68
CA ALA A 86 8.77 4.36 14.45
C ALA A 86 7.68 3.83 13.49
N GLY A 87 7.20 2.59 13.66
CA GLY A 87 6.08 2.04 12.90
C GLY A 87 4.80 2.86 13.09
N ALA A 88 4.58 3.42 14.27
CA ALA A 88 3.44 4.29 14.55
C ALA A 88 3.47 5.57 13.70
N LEU A 89 4.65 6.10 13.41
CA LEU A 89 4.83 7.26 12.53
C LEU A 89 4.44 6.91 11.09
N VAL A 90 4.86 5.74 10.58
CA VAL A 90 4.46 5.27 9.24
C VAL A 90 2.94 5.15 9.16
N GLN A 91 2.31 4.56 10.17
CA GLN A 91 0.86 4.44 10.25
C GLN A 91 0.17 5.82 10.27
N GLU A 92 0.68 6.77 11.05
CA GLU A 92 0.16 8.13 11.12
C GLU A 92 0.22 8.83 9.76
N PHE A 93 1.34 8.74 9.05
CA PHE A 93 1.49 9.40 7.75
C PHE A 93 0.69 8.74 6.63
N VAL A 94 0.53 7.40 6.65
CA VAL A 94 -0.47 6.73 5.81
C VAL A 94 -1.87 7.29 6.09
N ARG A 95 -2.19 7.55 7.37
CA ARG A 95 -3.51 8.10 7.70
C ARG A 95 -3.70 9.54 7.26
N ARG A 96 -2.67 10.37 7.44
CA ARG A 96 -2.68 11.79 7.10
C ARG A 96 -2.75 12.01 5.59
N LEU A 97 -2.00 11.22 4.82
CA LEU A 97 -1.93 11.32 3.36
C LEU A 97 -2.96 10.43 2.64
N TRP A 98 -3.95 9.91 3.37
CA TRP A 98 -4.94 8.97 2.82
C TRP A 98 -5.66 9.45 1.55
N PRO A 99 -6.11 10.72 1.45
CA PRO A 99 -6.74 11.20 0.22
C PRO A 99 -5.80 11.14 -1.00
N GLU A 100 -4.52 11.47 -0.81
CA GLU A 100 -3.49 11.44 -1.87
C GLU A 100 -3.19 10.00 -2.29
N ILE A 101 -3.16 9.07 -1.33
CA ILE A 101 -2.99 7.64 -1.57
C ILE A 101 -4.15 7.10 -2.40
N LEU A 102 -5.40 7.43 -2.06
CA LEU A 102 -6.57 7.00 -2.83
C LEU A 102 -6.57 7.58 -4.25
N LEU A 103 -6.21 8.86 -4.40
CA LEU A 103 -6.08 9.49 -5.70
C LEU A 103 -5.03 8.78 -6.56
N ARG A 104 -3.84 8.51 -6.00
CA ARG A 104 -2.74 7.82 -6.68
C ARG A 104 -3.12 6.37 -7.01
N ALA A 105 -3.79 5.65 -6.12
CA ALA A 105 -4.29 4.30 -6.38
C ALA A 105 -5.27 4.28 -7.57
N GLY A 106 -6.13 5.30 -7.67
CA GLY A 106 -7.02 5.49 -8.82
C GLY A 106 -6.28 5.77 -10.13
N GLN A 107 -5.18 6.53 -10.08
CA GLN A 107 -4.31 6.76 -11.25
C GLN A 107 -3.61 5.48 -11.71
N ILE A 108 -3.09 4.68 -10.78
CA ILE A 108 -2.50 3.36 -11.05
C ILE A 108 -3.54 2.45 -11.71
N ALA A 109 -4.78 2.40 -11.18
CA ALA A 109 -5.84 1.56 -11.73
C ALA A 109 -6.23 1.93 -13.17
N ARG A 110 -6.07 3.19 -13.58
CA ARG A 110 -6.35 3.67 -14.95
C ARG A 110 -5.15 3.54 -15.88
N GLY A 111 -4.02 2.99 -15.42
CA GLY A 111 -2.77 2.93 -16.20
C GLY A 111 -2.16 4.31 -16.49
N SER A 112 -2.63 5.36 -15.80
CA SER A 112 -2.10 6.72 -15.95
C SER A 112 -0.75 6.91 -15.25
N VAL A 113 -0.38 5.96 -14.39
CA VAL A 113 0.86 5.90 -13.63
C VAL A 113 1.29 4.44 -13.58
N ASP A 114 2.46 4.14 -14.13
CA ASP A 114 3.13 2.85 -13.91
C ASP A 114 4.11 2.99 -12.74
N PRO A 115 3.80 2.38 -11.58
CA PRO A 115 4.59 2.59 -10.37
C PRO A 115 6.00 1.99 -10.45
N TYR A 116 6.20 0.99 -11.30
CA TYR A 116 7.51 0.40 -11.49
C TYR A 116 8.34 1.16 -12.51
N ARG A 117 7.70 1.72 -13.54
CA ARG A 117 8.39 2.62 -14.50
C ARG A 117 8.87 3.91 -13.84
N GLU A 118 8.09 4.48 -12.92
CA GLU A 118 8.51 5.63 -12.10
C GLU A 118 9.70 5.29 -11.18
N ALA A 119 9.79 4.05 -10.68
CA ALA A 119 10.83 3.62 -9.73
C ALA A 119 12.12 3.09 -10.40
N PHE A 120 12.00 2.44 -11.57
CA PHE A 120 13.09 1.71 -12.23
C PHE A 120 13.45 2.26 -13.63
N GLY A 121 12.75 3.29 -14.10
CA GLY A 121 13.01 3.96 -15.37
C GLY A 121 12.22 3.39 -16.56
N GLU A 122 12.30 4.09 -17.71
CA GLU A 122 11.49 3.81 -18.91
C GLU A 122 11.71 2.41 -19.51
N THR A 123 12.83 1.77 -19.18
CA THR A 123 13.25 0.44 -19.63
C THR A 123 12.69 -0.72 -18.79
N TYR A 124 11.90 -0.43 -17.76
CA TYR A 124 11.24 -1.46 -16.97
C TYR A 124 10.04 -2.04 -17.74
N ASP A 125 10.27 -3.14 -18.47
CA ASP A 125 9.22 -3.95 -19.12
C ASP A 125 8.56 -4.87 -18.07
N GLY A 126 7.65 -4.30 -17.30
CA GLY A 126 7.14 -4.92 -16.08
C GLY A 126 6.40 -6.24 -16.21
N PHE A 127 6.07 -6.74 -17.41
CA PHE A 127 5.36 -8.02 -17.61
C PHE A 127 5.57 -8.58 -19.03
N ALA A 128 6.81 -8.82 -19.45
CA ALA A 128 7.10 -9.69 -20.61
C ALA A 128 7.22 -11.17 -20.15
N ALA A 129 6.10 -11.75 -19.68
CA ALA A 129 5.87 -13.20 -19.58
C ALA A 129 4.37 -13.48 -19.36
#